data_AF-A0A9J7AL65-F1
#
_entry.id   AF-A0A9J7AL65-F1
#
_cell.length_a   1.000
_cell.length_b   1.000
_cell.length_c   1.000
_cell.angle_alpha   90.00
_cell.angle_beta   90.00
_cell.angle_gamma   90.00
#
_symmetry.space_group_name_H-M   'P 1'
#
loop_
_entity.id
_entity.type
_entity.pdbx_description
1 polymer ?
#
loop_
_entity_poly.entity_id
_entity_poly.type
_entity_poly.pdbx_seq_one_letter_code
_entity_poly.pdbx_strand_id
1 'polypeptide(L)'
;MEIPSTIYIGAGAIIAAIITGVISFINLIGAKDQKTSEFRQQWIDELRSDVSEYLARVMSISTKAELYKQIHAGKPLTAKILSSFSSEISDDLSKSSRLYHSIELRLNKVDDKELLSKLSSIESLFDNTIKNLSDVKKVDSLIKATISDTQDLLKKEWKRVKRGEPSFYITKYASAVILIVSIVGLWAISNSYITVSINSLTNQSSTPAEKRGPDG
;
A
#
# COMPACT_ATOMS: atom_id res chain seq x y z
N MET A 1 20.29 48.50 -24.49
CA MET A 1 19.03 48.58 -23.71
C MET A 1 19.33 48.03 -22.33
N GLU A 2 19.25 48.86 -21.30
CA GLU A 2 19.34 48.39 -19.92
C GLU A 2 18.04 47.65 -19.58
N ILE A 3 18.17 46.39 -19.16
CA ILE A 3 17.02 45.59 -18.73
C ILE A 3 16.60 46.10 -17.35
N PRO A 4 15.33 46.53 -17.15
CA PRO A 4 14.87 47.02 -15.87
C PRO A 4 15.10 46.03 -14.73
N SER A 5 15.57 46.51 -13.57
CA SER A 5 15.82 45.69 -12.37
C SER A 5 14.60 44.91 -11.89
N THR A 6 13.40 45.41 -12.18
CA THR A 6 12.11 44.78 -11.87
C THR A 6 11.93 43.40 -12.55
N ILE A 7 12.58 43.17 -13.70
CA ILE A 7 12.51 41.89 -14.42
C ILE A 7 13.25 40.79 -13.64
N TYR A 8 14.40 41.11 -13.04
CA TYR A 8 15.17 40.16 -12.23
C TYR A 8 14.42 39.74 -10.96
N ILE A 9 13.72 40.70 -10.32
CA ILE A 9 12.86 40.44 -9.16
C ILE A 9 11.70 39.53 -9.54
N GLY A 10 11.00 39.82 -10.65
CA GLY A 10 9.91 39.00 -11.16
C GLY A 10 10.35 37.58 -11.53
N ALA A 11 11.50 37.43 -12.18
CA ALA A 11 12.07 36.13 -12.53
C ALA A 11 12.41 35.30 -11.27
N GLY A 12 13.01 35.94 -10.26
CA GLY A 12 13.29 35.29 -8.97
C GLY A 12 12.04 34.78 -8.28
N ALA A 13 10.96 35.57 -8.26
CA ALA A 13 9.68 35.18 -7.66
C ALA A 13 9.02 34.00 -8.39
N ILE A 14 9.05 34.01 -9.72
CA ILE A 14 8.52 32.90 -10.54
C ILE A 14 9.29 31.61 -10.26
N ILE A 15 10.62 31.67 -10.23
CA ILE A 15 11.44 30.48 -9.97
C ILE A 15 11.21 29.96 -8.55
N ALA A 16 11.11 30.84 -7.55
CA ALA A 16 10.77 30.45 -6.19
C ALA A 16 9.42 29.73 -6.12
N ALA A 17 8.39 30.25 -6.80
CA ALA A 17 7.07 29.63 -6.87
C ALA A 17 7.12 28.24 -7.54
N ILE A 18 7.92 28.07 -8.60
CA ILE A 18 8.13 26.77 -9.25
C ILE A 18 8.78 25.77 -8.29
N ILE A 19 9.84 26.17 -7.58
CA ILE A 19 10.51 25.32 -6.59
C ILE A 19 9.52 24.88 -5.51
N THR A 20 8.76 25.82 -4.94
CA THR A 20 7.72 25.51 -3.96
C THR A 20 6.68 24.54 -4.51
N GLY A 21 6.20 24.76 -5.75
CA GLY A 21 5.25 23.87 -6.41
C GLY A 21 5.77 22.45 -6.59
N VAL A 22 7.05 22.30 -6.97
CA VAL A 22 7.69 20.98 -7.10
C VAL A 22 7.79 20.27 -5.75
N ILE A 23 8.20 20.98 -4.69
CA ILE A 23 8.27 20.42 -3.34
C ILE A 23 6.88 19.95 -2.87
N SER A 24 5.85 20.78 -3.05
CA SER A 24 4.47 20.40 -2.73
C SER A 24 4.00 19.17 -3.52
N PHE A 25 4.36 19.07 -4.80
CA PHE A 25 4.01 17.94 -5.65
C PHE A 25 4.69 16.63 -5.20
N ILE A 26 5.98 16.67 -4.86
CA ILE A 26 6.70 15.50 -4.31
C ILE A 26 6.01 15.03 -3.02
N ASN A 27 5.68 15.95 -2.12
CA ASN A 27 5.01 15.63 -0.86
C ASN A 27 3.65 14.97 -1.09
N LEU A 28 2.87 15.47 -2.05
CA LEU A 28 1.56 14.91 -2.41
C LEU A 28 1.68 13.47 -2.93
N ILE A 29 2.64 13.21 -3.82
CA ILE A 29 2.85 11.87 -4.38
C ILE A 29 3.39 10.91 -3.33
N GLY A 30 4.33 11.36 -2.51
CA GLY A 30 4.82 10.60 -1.37
C GLY A 30 3.68 10.21 -0.42
N ALA A 31 2.79 11.14 -0.08
CA ALA A 31 1.63 10.88 0.77
C ALA A 31 0.67 9.86 0.13
N LYS A 32 0.39 9.99 -1.16
CA LYS A 32 -0.48 9.06 -1.91
C LYS A 32 0.11 7.65 -1.99
N ASP A 33 1.40 7.51 -2.27
CA ASP A 33 2.06 6.20 -2.40
C ASP A 33 2.26 5.54 -1.02
N GLN A 34 2.51 6.33 0.03
CA GLN A 34 2.48 5.88 1.43
C GLN A 34 1.09 5.33 1.79
N LYS A 35 0.03 6.09 1.51
CA LYS A 35 -1.36 5.66 1.77
C LYS A 35 -1.73 4.39 1.01
N THR A 36 -1.29 4.27 -0.23
CA THR A 36 -1.49 3.06 -1.04
C THR A 36 -0.81 1.85 -0.40
N SER A 37 0.42 2.03 0.09
CA SER A 37 1.17 0.97 0.80
C SER A 37 0.47 0.56 2.11
N GLU A 38 -0.06 1.52 2.86
CA GLU A 38 -0.87 1.27 4.07
C GLU A 38 -2.12 0.45 3.75
N PHE A 39 -2.87 0.80 2.71
CA PHE A 39 -4.06 0.04 2.31
C PHE A 39 -3.73 -1.40 1.90
N ARG A 40 -2.58 -1.62 1.23
CA ARG A 40 -2.12 -2.97 0.89
C ARG A 40 -1.72 -3.77 2.13
N GLN A 41 -1.06 -3.15 3.11
CA GLN A 41 -0.73 -3.80 4.38
C GLN A 41 -1.99 -4.14 5.17
N GLN A 42 -2.95 -3.22 5.23
CA GLN A 42 -4.24 -3.46 5.85
C GLN A 42 -4.97 -4.63 5.19
N TRP A 43 -5.01 -4.71 3.86
CA TRP A 43 -5.59 -5.86 3.16
C TRP A 43 -4.88 -7.18 3.52
N ILE A 44 -3.53 -7.19 3.60
CA ILE A 44 -2.73 -8.35 4.02
C ILE A 44 -3.11 -8.78 5.45
N ASP A 45 -3.20 -7.83 6.36
CA ASP A 45 -3.46 -8.08 7.78
C ASP A 45 -4.89 -8.57 8.00
N GLU A 46 -5.87 -7.98 7.32
CA GLU A 46 -7.26 -8.43 7.33
C GLU A 46 -7.41 -9.84 6.75
N LEU A 47 -6.77 -10.13 5.61
CA LEU A 47 -6.79 -11.48 5.03
C LEU A 47 -6.15 -12.51 5.99
N ARG A 48 -5.01 -12.16 6.60
CA ARG A 48 -4.35 -13.04 7.58
C ARG A 48 -5.26 -13.31 8.78
N SER A 49 -5.92 -12.27 9.29
CA SER A 49 -6.87 -12.38 10.39
C SER A 49 -8.05 -13.29 10.02
N ASP A 50 -8.72 -13.02 8.91
CA ASP A 50 -9.88 -13.77 8.44
C ASP A 50 -9.55 -15.26 8.23
N VAL A 51 -8.42 -15.56 7.57
CA VAL A 51 -7.97 -16.95 7.37
C VAL A 51 -7.67 -17.62 8.69
N SER A 52 -6.95 -16.95 9.62
CA SER A 52 -6.64 -17.55 10.91
C SER A 52 -7.89 -17.86 11.73
N GLU A 53 -8.88 -16.96 11.74
CA GLU A 53 -10.14 -17.15 12.46
C GLU A 53 -10.97 -18.25 11.81
N TYR A 54 -11.04 -18.30 10.47
CA TYR A 54 -11.75 -19.35 9.73
C TYR A 54 -11.18 -20.74 10.07
N LEU A 55 -9.87 -20.91 9.95
CA LEU A 55 -9.22 -22.20 10.20
C LEU A 55 -9.31 -22.61 11.67
N ALA A 56 -9.24 -21.67 12.61
CA ALA A 56 -9.45 -21.94 14.03
C ALA A 56 -10.87 -22.45 14.31
N ARG A 57 -11.89 -21.85 13.67
CA ARG A 57 -13.28 -22.31 13.78
C ARG A 57 -13.49 -23.68 13.17
N VAL A 58 -12.95 -23.93 11.98
CA VAL A 58 -12.98 -25.24 11.32
C VAL A 58 -12.38 -26.31 12.25
N MET A 59 -11.22 -26.04 12.84
CA MET A 59 -10.58 -26.97 13.79
C MET A 59 -11.42 -27.18 15.07
N SER A 60 -12.02 -26.11 15.59
CA SER A 60 -12.89 -26.19 16.78
C SER A 60 -14.12 -27.06 16.51
N ILE A 61 -14.79 -26.84 15.37
CA ILE A 61 -15.95 -27.64 14.93
C ILE A 61 -15.52 -29.10 14.73
N SER A 62 -14.37 -29.34 14.10
CA SER A 62 -13.83 -30.68 13.90
C SER A 62 -13.57 -31.42 15.21
N THR A 63 -12.96 -30.74 16.19
CA THR A 63 -12.70 -31.30 17.52
C THR A 63 -14.01 -31.59 18.27
N LYS A 64 -14.99 -30.68 18.20
CA LYS A 64 -16.33 -30.89 18.77
C LYS A 64 -17.02 -32.08 18.11
N ALA A 65 -16.96 -32.20 16.78
CA ALA A 65 -17.56 -33.30 16.02
C ALA A 65 -16.95 -34.66 16.39
N GLU A 66 -15.62 -34.74 16.54
CA GLU A 66 -14.94 -35.96 16.96
C GLU A 66 -15.27 -36.33 18.41
N LEU A 67 -15.24 -35.37 19.34
CA LEU A 67 -15.66 -35.61 20.73
C LEU A 67 -17.10 -36.10 20.79
N TYR A 68 -17.99 -35.49 20.01
CA TYR A 68 -19.38 -35.88 19.94
C TYR A 68 -19.55 -37.33 19.46
N LYS A 69 -18.81 -37.72 18.42
CA LYS A 69 -18.77 -39.09 17.90
C LYS A 69 -18.23 -40.09 18.94
N GLN A 70 -17.23 -39.71 19.73
CA GLN A 70 -16.67 -40.55 20.80
C GLN A 70 -17.66 -40.73 21.96
N ILE A 71 -18.30 -39.66 22.45
CA ILE A 71 -19.29 -39.70 23.54
C ILE A 71 -20.51 -40.56 23.17
N HIS A 72 -20.90 -40.51 21.90
CA HIS A 72 -22.04 -41.25 21.36
C HIS A 72 -21.64 -42.53 20.62
N ALA A 73 -20.40 -43.01 20.80
CA ALA A 73 -19.94 -44.24 20.17
C ALA A 73 -20.84 -45.43 20.55
N GLY A 74 -21.28 -46.18 19.54
CA GLY A 74 -22.18 -47.33 19.72
C GLY A 74 -23.64 -46.97 20.00
N LYS A 75 -24.01 -45.68 20.10
CA LYS A 75 -25.41 -45.24 20.21
C LYS A 75 -25.96 -44.84 18.83
N PRO A 76 -27.23 -45.13 18.52
CA PRO A 76 -27.85 -44.61 17.30
C PRO A 76 -27.90 -43.09 17.35
N LEU A 77 -27.62 -42.45 16.20
CA LEU A 77 -27.61 -41.01 16.04
C LEU A 77 -29.05 -40.50 15.97
N THR A 78 -29.69 -40.31 17.14
CA THR A 78 -31.08 -39.86 17.23
C THR A 78 -31.23 -38.39 16.83
N ALA A 79 -32.41 -37.99 16.34
CA ALA A 79 -32.71 -36.60 15.98
C ALA A 79 -32.41 -35.58 17.11
N LYS A 80 -32.66 -35.95 18.38
CA LYS A 80 -32.37 -35.10 19.56
C LYS A 80 -30.87 -34.85 19.77
N ILE A 81 -30.05 -35.85 19.49
CA ILE A 81 -28.59 -35.81 19.57
C ILE A 81 -28.09 -34.83 18.48
N LEU A 82 -28.52 -35.07 17.24
CA LEU A 82 -28.21 -34.19 16.11
C LEU A 82 -28.64 -32.73 16.33
N SER A 83 -29.84 -32.49 16.85
CA SER A 83 -30.33 -31.13 17.12
C SER A 83 -29.54 -30.43 18.22
N SER A 84 -29.12 -31.17 19.26
CA SER A 84 -28.26 -30.62 20.33
C SER A 84 -26.91 -30.19 19.79
N PHE A 85 -26.27 -31.04 18.99
CA PHE A 85 -24.99 -30.73 18.36
C PHE A 85 -25.12 -29.55 17.40
N SER A 86 -26.14 -29.56 16.53
CA SER A 86 -26.39 -28.48 15.59
C SER A 86 -26.61 -27.13 16.29
N SER A 87 -27.31 -27.12 17.44
CA SER A 87 -27.49 -25.90 18.23
C SER A 87 -26.17 -25.39 18.78
N GLU A 88 -25.30 -26.28 19.25
CA GLU A 88 -24.00 -25.93 19.85
C GLU A 88 -23.02 -25.34 18.84
N ILE A 89 -23.02 -25.83 17.60
CA ILE A 89 -22.12 -25.36 16.54
C ILE A 89 -22.73 -24.26 15.65
N SER A 90 -24.00 -23.90 15.85
CA SER A 90 -24.74 -22.98 14.96
C SER A 90 -24.05 -21.62 14.78
N ASP A 91 -23.55 -21.04 15.88
CA ASP A 91 -22.80 -19.78 15.87
C ASP A 91 -21.45 -19.94 15.17
N ASP A 92 -20.74 -21.04 15.44
CA ASP A 92 -19.45 -21.33 14.80
C ASP A 92 -19.60 -21.53 13.29
N LEU A 93 -20.65 -22.23 12.83
CA LEU A 93 -20.98 -22.41 11.42
C LEU A 93 -21.30 -21.07 10.75
N SER A 94 -22.16 -20.26 11.37
CA SER A 94 -22.56 -18.96 10.81
C SER A 94 -21.35 -18.03 10.66
N LYS A 95 -20.47 -18.00 11.67
CA LYS A 95 -19.23 -17.21 11.62
C LYS A 95 -18.22 -17.79 10.63
N SER A 96 -18.10 -19.10 10.54
CA SER A 96 -17.24 -19.78 9.56
C SER A 96 -17.65 -19.42 8.14
N SER A 97 -18.95 -19.51 7.81
CA SER A 97 -19.47 -19.13 6.49
C SER A 97 -19.23 -17.66 6.17
N ARG A 98 -19.44 -16.74 7.13
CA ARG A 98 -19.10 -15.33 6.95
C ARG A 98 -17.63 -15.13 6.61
N LEU A 99 -16.72 -15.78 7.34
CA LEU A 99 -15.28 -15.68 7.12
C LEU A 99 -14.87 -16.30 5.79
N TYR A 100 -15.41 -17.46 5.43
CA TYR A 100 -15.20 -18.09 4.12
C TYR A 100 -15.54 -17.11 2.99
N HIS A 101 -16.73 -16.50 3.02
CA HIS A 101 -17.13 -15.54 2.00
C HIS A 101 -16.32 -14.24 2.03
N SER A 102 -15.91 -13.76 3.21
CA SER A 102 -14.99 -12.61 3.33
C SER A 102 -13.66 -12.89 2.62
N ILE A 103 -13.08 -14.08 2.87
CA ILE A 103 -11.83 -14.50 2.23
C ILE A 103 -12.05 -14.65 0.72
N GLU A 104 -13.11 -15.34 0.30
CA GLU A 104 -13.46 -15.56 -1.11
C GLU A 104 -13.60 -14.24 -1.90
N LEU A 105 -14.24 -13.22 -1.29
CA LEU A 105 -14.43 -11.90 -1.91
C LEU A 105 -13.14 -11.08 -1.98
N ARG A 106 -12.17 -11.32 -1.09
CA ARG A 106 -10.86 -10.64 -1.09
C ARG A 106 -9.88 -11.24 -2.09
N LEU A 107 -10.04 -12.52 -2.40
CA LEU A 107 -9.17 -13.27 -3.30
C LEU A 107 -9.57 -13.08 -4.77
N ASN A 108 -8.59 -13.23 -5.67
CA ASN A 108 -8.83 -13.19 -7.10
C ASN A 108 -9.11 -14.61 -7.63
N LYS A 109 -10.21 -14.76 -8.37
CA LYS A 109 -10.66 -16.05 -8.92
C LYS A 109 -9.65 -16.74 -9.85
N VAL A 110 -8.81 -15.97 -10.53
CA VAL A 110 -7.83 -16.46 -11.51
C VAL A 110 -6.49 -16.70 -10.83
N ASP A 111 -5.97 -15.68 -10.14
CA ASP A 111 -4.62 -15.72 -9.58
C ASP A 111 -4.52 -16.62 -8.34
N ASP A 112 -5.61 -16.79 -7.58
CA ASP A 112 -5.64 -17.48 -6.29
C ASP A 112 -6.48 -18.77 -6.34
N LYS A 113 -6.62 -19.35 -7.54
CA LYS A 113 -7.47 -20.53 -7.80
C LYS A 113 -7.14 -21.73 -6.90
N GLU A 114 -5.86 -21.98 -6.65
CA GLU A 114 -5.42 -23.11 -5.82
C GLU A 114 -5.89 -22.95 -4.37
N LEU A 115 -5.70 -21.75 -3.78
CA LEU A 115 -6.17 -21.45 -2.43
C LEU A 115 -7.70 -21.52 -2.35
N LEU A 116 -8.41 -20.97 -3.33
CA LEU A 116 -9.88 -21.05 -3.41
C LEU A 116 -10.37 -22.50 -3.48
N SER A 117 -9.67 -23.38 -4.22
CA SER A 117 -10.04 -24.79 -4.30
C SER A 117 -9.89 -25.52 -2.96
N LYS A 118 -8.87 -25.17 -2.17
CA LYS A 118 -8.66 -25.73 -0.82
C LYS A 118 -9.67 -25.20 0.18
N LEU A 119 -9.99 -23.91 0.14
CA LEU A 119 -11.04 -23.31 0.96
C LEU A 119 -12.40 -23.95 0.65
N SER A 120 -12.74 -24.13 -0.63
CA SER A 120 -13.98 -24.81 -1.04
C SER A 120 -13.98 -26.29 -0.60
N SER A 121 -12.82 -26.95 -0.61
CA SER A 121 -12.70 -28.32 -0.09
C SER A 121 -12.98 -28.38 1.41
N ILE A 122 -12.53 -27.41 2.19
CA ILE A 122 -12.86 -27.29 3.62
C ILE A 122 -14.36 -27.02 3.78
N GLU A 123 -14.93 -26.10 2.99
CA GLU A 123 -16.34 -25.73 3.08
C GLU A 123 -17.27 -26.92 2.80
N SER A 124 -16.92 -27.78 1.83
CA SER A 124 -17.66 -29.01 1.54
C SER A 124 -17.72 -30.02 2.70
N LEU A 125 -16.84 -29.89 3.69
CA LEU A 125 -16.88 -30.75 4.89
C LEU A 125 -18.09 -30.41 5.78
N PHE A 126 -18.68 -29.22 5.65
CA PHE A 126 -19.85 -28.81 6.44
C PHE A 126 -21.16 -29.48 6.01
N ASP A 127 -21.27 -30.01 4.78
CA ASP A 127 -22.49 -30.70 4.29
C ASP A 127 -22.90 -31.91 5.15
N ASN A 128 -21.92 -32.52 5.83
CA ASN A 128 -22.17 -33.55 6.84
C ASN A 128 -21.14 -33.44 7.97
N THR A 129 -21.27 -32.38 8.77
CA THR A 129 -20.30 -31.98 9.81
C THR A 129 -19.85 -33.15 10.68
N ILE A 130 -20.77 -33.95 11.23
CA ILE A 130 -20.38 -35.06 12.13
C ILE A 130 -19.56 -36.12 11.40
N LYS A 131 -19.92 -36.48 10.17
CA LYS A 131 -19.21 -37.51 9.40
C LYS A 131 -17.87 -37.01 8.86
N ASN A 132 -17.86 -35.81 8.31
CA ASN A 132 -16.74 -35.30 7.51
C ASN A 132 -15.71 -34.54 8.35
N LEU A 133 -16.14 -33.81 9.38
CA LEU A 133 -15.26 -33.03 10.26
C LEU A 133 -14.80 -33.81 11.49
N SER A 134 -15.33 -35.00 11.78
CA SER A 134 -14.80 -35.84 12.88
C SER A 134 -13.42 -36.41 12.59
N ASP A 135 -13.00 -36.52 11.33
CA ASP A 135 -11.63 -36.91 10.99
C ASP A 135 -10.66 -35.72 11.17
N VAL A 136 -10.27 -35.48 12.42
CA VAL A 136 -9.39 -34.37 12.82
C VAL A 136 -8.06 -34.40 12.07
N LYS A 137 -7.53 -35.59 11.75
CA LYS A 137 -6.26 -35.70 11.00
C LYS A 137 -6.41 -35.21 9.57
N LYS A 138 -7.51 -35.59 8.91
CA LYS A 138 -7.83 -35.09 7.56
C LYS A 138 -8.03 -33.57 7.59
N VAL A 139 -8.78 -33.06 8.55
CA VAL A 139 -9.01 -31.61 8.71
C VAL A 139 -7.70 -30.86 8.95
N ASP A 140 -6.83 -31.34 9.85
CA ASP A 140 -5.53 -30.75 10.14
C ASP A 140 -4.62 -30.69 8.89
N SER A 141 -4.63 -31.74 8.06
CA SER A 141 -3.84 -31.73 6.82
C SER A 141 -4.34 -30.69 5.81
N LEU A 142 -5.65 -30.51 5.68
CA LEU A 142 -6.24 -29.46 4.83
C LEU A 142 -5.96 -28.06 5.38
N ILE A 143 -6.03 -27.88 6.71
CA ILE A 143 -5.67 -26.63 7.38
C ILE A 143 -4.22 -26.28 7.10
N LYS A 144 -3.28 -27.21 7.31
CA LYS A 144 -1.85 -26.99 7.03
C LYS A 144 -1.58 -26.67 5.57
N ALA A 145 -2.23 -27.37 4.64
CA ALA A 145 -2.12 -27.08 3.21
C ALA A 145 -2.65 -25.68 2.86
N THR A 146 -3.75 -25.25 3.49
CA THR A 146 -4.34 -23.92 3.29
C THR A 146 -3.46 -22.82 3.88
N ILE A 147 -2.84 -23.08 5.05
CA ILE A 147 -1.85 -22.17 5.66
C ILE A 147 -0.66 -21.97 4.72
N SER A 148 -0.13 -23.04 4.12
CA SER A 148 1.01 -22.96 3.19
C SER A 148 0.70 -22.03 2.01
N ASP A 149 -0.42 -22.24 1.33
CA ASP A 149 -0.82 -21.41 0.18
C ASP A 149 -1.08 -19.96 0.58
N THR A 150 -1.69 -19.76 1.75
CA THR A 150 -1.91 -18.43 2.30
C THR A 150 -0.57 -17.73 2.55
N GLN A 151 0.42 -18.42 3.12
CA GLN A 151 1.75 -17.86 3.35
C GLN A 151 2.44 -17.46 2.04
N ASP A 152 2.30 -18.27 0.99
CA ASP A 152 2.87 -17.97 -0.33
C ASP A 152 2.20 -16.75 -0.97
N LEU A 153 0.87 -16.66 -0.90
CA LEU A 153 0.12 -15.48 -1.34
C LEU A 153 0.55 -14.22 -0.56
N LEU A 154 0.57 -14.29 0.77
CA LEU A 154 0.96 -13.17 1.62
C LEU A 154 2.42 -12.74 1.35
N LYS A 155 3.31 -13.68 1.04
CA LYS A 155 4.71 -13.38 0.68
C LYS A 155 4.82 -12.71 -0.69
N LYS A 156 4.04 -13.14 -1.69
CA LYS A 156 3.94 -12.49 -3.01
C LYS A 156 3.48 -11.04 -2.84
N GLU A 157 2.45 -10.84 -2.02
CA GLU A 157 1.87 -9.53 -1.75
C GLU A 157 2.80 -8.62 -0.94
N TRP A 158 3.49 -9.17 0.05
CA TRP A 158 4.51 -8.44 0.81
C TRP A 158 5.67 -7.96 -0.06
N LYS A 159 6.12 -8.78 -1.03
CA LYS A 159 7.14 -8.36 -2.01
C LYS A 159 6.62 -7.21 -2.88
N ARG A 160 5.34 -7.23 -3.26
CA ARG A 160 4.70 -6.14 -4.02
C ARG A 160 4.70 -4.84 -3.21
N VAL A 161 4.34 -4.90 -1.93
CA VAL A 161 4.39 -3.74 -1.01
C VAL A 161 5.81 -3.19 -0.89
N LYS A 162 6.80 -4.06 -0.66
CA LYS A 162 8.21 -3.65 -0.52
C LYS A 162 8.82 -3.03 -1.76
N ARG A 163 8.38 -3.45 -2.95
CA ARG A 163 8.84 -2.87 -4.22
C ARG A 163 8.39 -1.40 -4.37
N GLY A 164 7.34 -0.99 -3.64
CA GLY A 164 6.77 0.34 -3.73
C GLY A 164 6.08 0.60 -5.08
N GLU A 165 5.65 1.84 -5.26
CA GLU A 165 4.93 2.27 -6.46
C GLU A 165 5.92 2.87 -7.49
N PRO A 166 5.86 2.46 -8.77
CA PRO A 166 6.76 2.97 -9.81
C PRO A 166 6.62 4.49 -10.04
N SER A 167 5.45 5.05 -9.72
CA SER A 167 5.17 6.50 -9.77
C SER A 167 6.15 7.31 -8.92
N PHE A 168 6.53 6.78 -7.76
CA PHE A 168 7.46 7.47 -6.86
C PHE A 168 8.83 7.66 -7.51
N TYR A 169 9.36 6.61 -8.15
CA TYR A 169 10.68 6.68 -8.80
C TYR A 169 10.70 7.68 -9.95
N ILE A 170 9.68 7.64 -10.83
CA ILE A 170 9.57 8.56 -11.97
C ILE A 170 9.47 10.01 -11.47
N THR A 171 8.59 10.25 -10.50
CA THR A 171 8.39 11.59 -9.92
C THR A 171 9.66 12.11 -9.26
N LYS A 172 10.35 11.27 -8.48
CA LYS A 172 11.60 11.64 -7.81
C LYS A 172 12.64 12.14 -8.82
N TYR A 173 12.85 11.43 -9.93
CA TYR A 173 13.83 11.85 -10.94
C TYR A 173 13.37 13.07 -11.73
N ALA A 174 12.10 13.11 -12.15
CA ALA A 174 11.56 14.26 -12.87
C ALA A 174 11.64 15.55 -12.03
N SER A 175 11.24 15.49 -10.75
CA SER A 175 11.32 16.62 -9.84
C SER A 175 12.77 17.03 -9.52
N ALA A 176 13.70 16.08 -9.40
CA ALA A 176 15.12 16.40 -9.24
C ALA A 176 15.68 17.18 -10.43
N VAL A 177 15.33 16.79 -11.66
CA VAL A 177 15.74 17.52 -12.87
C VAL A 177 15.18 18.95 -12.86
N ILE A 178 13.89 19.13 -12.53
CA ILE A 178 13.27 20.46 -12.49
C ILE A 178 13.96 21.34 -11.43
N LEU A 179 14.24 20.82 -10.24
CA LEU A 179 14.94 21.56 -9.19
C LEU A 179 16.36 21.98 -9.63
N ILE A 180 17.11 21.08 -10.26
CA ILE A 180 18.45 21.41 -10.78
C ILE A 180 18.35 22.53 -11.82
N VAL A 181 17.42 22.44 -12.76
CA VAL A 181 17.20 23.48 -13.78
C VAL A 181 16.81 24.82 -13.14
N SER A 182 15.94 24.81 -12.13
CA SER A 182 15.56 26.03 -11.40
C SER A 182 16.75 26.66 -10.66
N ILE A 183 17.60 25.86 -10.02
CA ILE A 183 18.80 26.34 -9.32
C ILE A 183 19.83 26.91 -10.30
N VAL A 184 20.09 26.22 -11.41
CA VAL A 184 20.99 26.70 -12.47
C VAL A 184 20.44 27.99 -13.09
N GLY A 185 19.13 28.09 -13.29
CA GLY A 185 18.47 29.31 -13.75
C GLY A 185 18.68 30.49 -12.80
N LEU A 186 18.47 30.29 -11.49
CA LEU A 186 18.75 31.32 -10.48
C LEU A 186 20.21 31.76 -10.49
N TRP A 187 21.13 30.81 -10.60
CA TRP A 187 22.57 31.09 -10.65
C TRP A 187 22.94 31.91 -11.89
N ALA A 188 22.43 31.55 -13.06
CA ALA A 188 22.68 32.27 -14.32
C ALA A 188 22.12 33.70 -14.27
N ILE A 189 20.89 33.87 -13.76
CA ILE A 189 20.27 35.19 -13.59
C ILE A 189 21.10 36.03 -12.62
N SER A 190 21.53 35.47 -11.49
CA SER A 190 22.36 36.17 -10.50
C SER A 190 23.70 36.60 -11.09
N ASN A 191 24.37 35.73 -11.83
CA ASN A 191 25.65 36.03 -12.47
C ASN A 191 25.52 37.14 -13.54
N SER A 192 24.42 37.11 -14.32
CA SER A 192 24.13 38.15 -15.31
C SER A 192 23.89 39.52 -14.65
N TYR A 193 23.13 39.55 -13.55
CA TYR A 193 22.86 40.77 -12.79
C TYR A 193 24.14 41.38 -12.21
N ILE A 194 25.02 40.55 -11.63
CA ILE A 194 26.32 40.98 -11.09
C ILE A 194 27.20 41.57 -12.20
N THR A 195 27.28 40.90 -13.36
CA THR A 195 28.10 41.36 -14.49
C THR A 195 27.63 42.71 -15.03
N VAL A 196 26.32 42.88 -15.23
CA VAL A 196 25.74 44.17 -15.67
C VAL A 196 26.01 45.27 -14.63
N SER A 197 25.88 44.96 -13.35
CA SER A 197 26.13 45.92 -12.26
C SER A 197 27.60 46.33 -12.16
N ILE A 198 28.56 45.42 -12.40
CA ILE A 198 29.99 45.73 -12.43
C ILE A 198 30.32 46.61 -13.64
N ASN A 199 29.74 46.31 -14.81
CA ASN A 199 29.99 47.08 -16.03
C ASN A 199 29.43 48.51 -15.95
N SER A 200 28.26 48.71 -15.32
CA SER A 200 27.70 50.05 -15.12
C SER A 200 28.57 50.90 -14.18
N LEU A 201 29.08 50.31 -13.09
CA LEU A 201 30.02 50.99 -12.18
C LEU A 201 31.36 51.35 -12.86
N THR A 202 31.86 50.48 -13.74
CA THR A 202 33.12 50.69 -14.48
C THR A 202 32.98 51.75 -15.59
N ASN A 203 31.82 51.81 -16.26
CA ASN A 203 31.54 52.84 -17.26
C ASN A 203 31.34 54.23 -16.62
N GLN A 204 30.81 54.30 -15.40
CA GLN A 204 30.63 55.57 -14.70
C GLN A 204 31.96 56.19 -14.23
N SER A 205 32.93 55.36 -13.82
CA SER A 205 34.28 55.80 -13.39
C SER A 205 35.23 56.16 -14.54
N SER A 206 34.93 55.75 -15.77
CA SER A 206 35.74 56.03 -16.97
C SER A 206 35.28 57.26 -17.75
N THR A 207 34.20 57.93 -17.34
CA THR A 207 33.82 59.25 -17.85
C THR A 207 34.90 60.27 -17.41
N PRO A 208 35.70 60.86 -18.33
CA PRO A 208 36.70 61.83 -17.93
C PRO A 208 36.00 63.05 -17.33
N ALA A 209 36.55 63.59 -16.25
CA ALA A 209 36.18 64.93 -15.77
C ALA A 209 36.43 65.93 -16.91
N GLU A 210 35.38 66.21 -17.69
CA GLU A 210 35.45 67.17 -18.78
C GLU A 210 35.67 68.56 -18.17
N LYS A 211 36.92 69.00 -18.33
CA LYS A 211 37.45 70.37 -18.25
C LYS A 211 36.41 71.45 -17.91
N ARG A 212 36.34 71.85 -16.64
CA ARG A 212 36.13 73.28 -16.34
C ARG A 212 37.47 73.98 -16.45
N GLY A 213 37.76 74.49 -17.65
CA GLY A 213 38.79 75.50 -17.86
C GLY A 213 38.40 76.82 -17.18
N PRO A 214 39.38 77.69 -16.89
CA PRO A 214 39.19 78.92 -16.15
C PRO A 214 38.79 80.05 -17.10
N ASP A 215 37.66 80.70 -16.86
CA ASP A 215 37.29 81.93 -17.57
C ASP A 215 36.71 82.95 -16.57
N GLY A 216 37.41 84.09 -16.44
CA GLY A 216 36.89 85.34 -15.85
C GLY A 216 37.51 85.75 -14.52
#